data_AF-A0A257Q6C9-F1
#
_entry.id   AF-A0A257Q6C9-F1
#
_cell.length_a   1.000
_cell.length_b   1.000
_cell.length_c   1.000
_cell.angle_alpha   90.00
_cell.angle_beta   90.00
_cell.angle_gamma   90.00
#
_symmetry.space_group_name_H-M   'P 1'
#
loop_
_entity.id
_entity.type
_entity.pdbx_description
1 polymer ?
#
loop_
_entity_poly.entity_id
_entity_poly.type
_entity_poly.pdbx_seq_one_letter_code
_entity_poly.pdbx_strand_id
1 'polypeptide(L)'
;MAQAPVKEAKPEAPNDKALIAGLKGPERVAILMMALGEESAAQLFTQLDPREVQKIGQAMAVLPNVTRSQIQAVLDQFVEDLGDQTGLALGTTDYIRNVLNRALGEDKAAGLLDRITSSGNRRNLEFLKWMDPRSIAEIIRYEHPQIIAIVLSHLESDQGAEILQMLPENMRADIMLRIAHLDGVSPQALQELD
;
A
#
# COMPACT_ATOMS: atom_id res chain seq x y z
N MET A 1 -28.56 39.08 -2.57
CA MET A 1 -28.84 37.64 -2.70
C MET A 1 -27.73 37.01 -3.53
N ALA A 2 -26.81 36.29 -2.89
CA ALA A 2 -25.94 35.32 -3.53
C ALA A 2 -25.59 34.31 -2.43
N GLN A 3 -26.33 33.20 -2.40
CA GLN A 3 -26.06 32.10 -1.48
C GLN A 3 -24.80 31.39 -1.96
N ALA A 4 -23.81 31.27 -1.07
CA ALA A 4 -22.65 30.41 -1.29
C ALA A 4 -23.10 28.95 -1.37
N PRO A 5 -22.49 28.11 -2.21
CA PRO A 5 -22.86 26.70 -2.30
C PRO A 5 -22.51 25.98 -1.00
N VAL A 6 -23.53 25.37 -0.40
CA VAL A 6 -23.40 24.45 0.73
C VAL A 6 -22.54 23.27 0.26
N LYS A 7 -21.36 23.09 0.85
CA LYS A 7 -20.59 21.86 0.71
C LYS A 7 -21.43 20.72 1.30
N GLU A 8 -21.94 19.85 0.44
CA GLU A 8 -22.54 18.58 0.84
C GLU A 8 -21.47 17.75 1.55
N ALA A 9 -21.62 17.60 2.87
CA ALA A 9 -20.82 16.67 3.65
C ALA A 9 -21.13 15.25 3.17
N LYS A 10 -20.10 14.55 2.68
CA LYS A 10 -20.14 13.12 2.39
C LYS A 10 -20.63 12.40 3.66
N PRO A 11 -21.58 11.46 3.58
CA PRO A 11 -22.06 10.75 4.76
C PRO A 11 -20.88 9.99 5.37
N GLU A 12 -20.51 10.33 6.60
CA GLU A 12 -19.55 9.56 7.38
C GLU A 12 -20.08 8.12 7.47
N ALA A 13 -19.27 7.15 7.03
CA ALA A 13 -19.59 5.74 7.16
C ALA A 13 -19.87 5.45 8.65
N PRO A 14 -20.79 4.51 8.96
CA PRO A 14 -21.02 4.09 10.34
C PRO A 14 -19.67 3.78 11.00
N ASN A 15 -19.44 4.24 12.22
CA ASN A 15 -18.20 3.94 12.94
C ASN A 15 -18.10 2.41 13.15
N ASP A 16 -17.38 1.72 12.26
CA ASP A 16 -17.30 0.26 12.21
C ASP A 16 -16.83 -0.35 13.54
N LYS A 17 -15.98 0.38 14.27
CA LYS A 17 -15.53 0.01 15.62
C LYS A 17 -16.68 -0.04 16.62
N ALA A 18 -17.72 0.79 16.49
CA ALA A 18 -18.89 0.76 17.35
C ALA A 18 -19.79 -0.46 17.11
N LEU A 19 -19.81 -0.99 15.88
CA LEU A 19 -20.60 -2.18 15.52
C LEU A 19 -20.05 -3.48 16.13
N ILE A 20 -18.76 -3.49 16.47
CA ILE A 20 -18.04 -4.65 17.01
C ILE A 20 -17.54 -4.47 18.44
N ALA A 21 -17.73 -3.28 19.04
CA ALA A 21 -17.23 -2.96 20.39
C ALA A 21 -17.78 -3.89 21.50
N GLY A 22 -18.98 -4.46 21.30
CA GLY A 22 -19.58 -5.43 22.23
C GLY A 22 -19.10 -6.87 22.05
N LEU A 23 -18.32 -7.16 21.00
CA LEU A 23 -17.91 -8.52 20.66
C LEU A 23 -16.58 -8.88 21.33
N LYS A 24 -16.53 -10.06 21.93
CA LYS A 24 -15.32 -10.65 22.50
C LYS A 24 -14.49 -11.31 21.40
N GLY A 25 -13.20 -11.55 21.68
CA GLY A 25 -12.27 -12.19 20.74
C GLY A 25 -12.82 -13.46 20.06
N PRO A 26 -13.34 -14.45 20.82
CA PRO A 26 -13.92 -15.66 20.23
C PRO A 26 -15.14 -15.41 19.33
N GLU A 27 -15.94 -14.38 19.63
CA GLU A 27 -17.10 -13.99 18.83
C GLU A 27 -16.67 -13.34 17.51
N ARG A 28 -15.63 -12.50 17.55
CA ARG A 28 -15.02 -11.92 16.34
C ARG A 28 -14.41 -13.00 15.45
N VAL A 29 -13.71 -13.98 16.04
CA VAL A 29 -13.16 -15.13 15.30
C VAL A 29 -14.26 -15.99 14.72
N ALA A 30 -15.33 -16.26 15.46
CA ALA A 30 -16.49 -16.99 14.97
C ALA A 30 -17.10 -16.33 13.73
N ILE A 31 -17.29 -15.01 13.76
CA ILE A 31 -17.81 -14.22 12.62
C ILE A 31 -16.86 -14.30 11.42
N LEU A 32 -15.55 -14.18 11.62
CA LEU A 32 -14.55 -14.30 10.57
C LEU A 32 -14.59 -15.69 9.91
N MET A 33 -14.63 -16.76 10.70
CA MET A 33 -14.71 -18.13 10.22
C MET A 33 -15.99 -18.39 9.42
N MET A 34 -17.13 -17.85 9.88
CA MET A 34 -18.40 -17.93 9.14
C MET A 34 -18.33 -17.20 7.80
N ALA A 35 -17.62 -16.07 7.72
CA ALA A 35 -17.42 -15.32 6.48
C ALA A 35 -16.50 -16.04 5.47
N LEU A 36 -15.52 -16.80 5.95
CA LEU A 36 -14.60 -17.60 5.12
C LEU A 36 -15.23 -18.89 4.56
N GLY A 37 -16.37 -19.30 5.11
CA GLY A 37 -17.08 -20.52 4.71
C GLY A 37 -16.56 -21.79 5.37
N GLU A 38 -17.35 -22.86 5.28
CA GLU A 38 -17.17 -24.11 6.01
C GLU A 38 -15.82 -24.79 5.72
N GLU A 39 -15.40 -24.84 4.45
CA GLU A 39 -14.17 -25.51 4.04
C GLU A 39 -12.92 -24.83 4.62
N SER A 40 -12.84 -23.51 4.48
CA SER A 40 -11.73 -22.70 5.01
C SER A 40 -11.69 -22.74 6.53
N ALA A 41 -12.86 -22.62 7.18
CA ALA A 41 -12.95 -22.70 8.64
C ALA A 41 -12.49 -24.07 9.15
N ALA A 42 -12.90 -25.16 8.51
CA ALA A 42 -12.50 -26.52 8.88
C ALA A 42 -10.97 -26.70 8.84
N GLN A 43 -10.31 -26.17 7.81
CA GLN A 43 -8.83 -26.20 7.74
C GLN A 43 -8.20 -25.43 8.90
N LEU A 44 -8.72 -24.25 9.24
CA LEU A 44 -8.21 -23.46 10.36
C LEU A 44 -8.41 -24.16 11.71
N PHE A 45 -9.55 -24.83 11.91
CA PHE A 45 -9.81 -25.62 13.12
C PHE A 45 -8.77 -26.73 13.35
N THR A 46 -8.16 -27.27 12.29
CA THR A 46 -7.09 -28.28 12.43
C THR A 46 -5.80 -27.75 13.06
N GLN A 47 -5.60 -26.43 13.04
CA GLN A 47 -4.39 -25.76 13.52
C GLN A 47 -4.54 -25.23 14.96
N LEU A 48 -5.73 -25.37 15.56
CA LEU A 48 -6.05 -24.80 16.86
C LEU A 48 -6.01 -25.86 17.97
N ASP A 49 -5.65 -25.44 19.18
CA ASP A 49 -5.69 -26.33 20.34
C ASP A 49 -7.13 -26.63 20.77
N PRO A 50 -7.41 -27.77 21.44
CA PRO A 50 -8.77 -28.18 21.82
C PRO A 50 -9.54 -27.13 22.64
N ARG A 51 -8.83 -26.33 23.46
CA ARG A 51 -9.42 -25.26 24.26
C ARG A 51 -9.90 -24.09 23.40
N GLU A 52 -9.21 -23.79 22.31
CA GLU A 52 -9.55 -22.71 21.39
C GLU A 52 -10.71 -23.11 20.50
N VAL A 53 -10.67 -24.35 19.98
CA VAL A 53 -11.78 -24.98 19.25
C VAL A 53 -13.07 -24.89 20.05
N GLN A 54 -13.03 -25.27 21.34
CA GLN A 54 -14.20 -25.20 22.21
C GLN A 54 -14.72 -23.77 22.39
N LYS A 55 -13.84 -22.78 22.62
CA LYS A 55 -14.24 -21.38 22.80
C LYS A 55 -14.89 -20.80 21.55
N ILE A 56 -14.31 -21.06 20.37
CA ILE A 56 -14.81 -20.55 19.09
C ILE A 56 -16.11 -21.26 18.73
N GLY A 57 -16.18 -22.59 18.90
CA GLY A 57 -17.41 -23.35 18.65
C GLY A 57 -18.58 -22.92 19.52
N GLN A 58 -18.34 -22.61 20.81
CA GLN A 58 -19.37 -22.03 21.68
C GLN A 58 -19.82 -20.65 21.21
N ALA A 59 -18.89 -19.80 20.77
CA ALA A 59 -19.24 -18.49 20.23
C ALA A 59 -20.08 -18.60 18.94
N MET A 60 -19.72 -19.52 18.03
CA MET A 60 -20.50 -19.79 16.82
C MET A 60 -21.94 -20.24 17.13
N ALA A 61 -22.13 -21.08 18.15
CA ALA A 61 -23.46 -21.56 18.54
C ALA A 61 -24.34 -20.46 19.16
N VAL A 62 -23.74 -19.43 19.77
CA VAL A 62 -24.43 -18.36 20.50
C VAL A 62 -24.66 -17.11 19.63
N LEU A 63 -24.15 -17.07 18.40
CA LEU A 63 -24.29 -15.96 17.45
C LEU A 63 -25.36 -16.25 16.37
N PRO A 64 -26.68 -16.18 16.68
CA PRO A 64 -27.72 -16.55 15.72
C PRO A 64 -27.97 -15.50 14.63
N ASN A 65 -27.69 -14.21 14.88
CA ASN A 65 -28.05 -13.11 13.96
C ASN A 65 -26.90 -12.12 13.79
N VAL A 66 -25.85 -12.56 13.09
CA VAL A 66 -24.77 -11.66 12.69
C VAL A 66 -25.25 -10.85 11.47
N THR A 67 -25.26 -9.53 11.60
CA THR A 67 -25.66 -8.63 10.51
C THR A 67 -24.52 -8.49 9.48
N ARG A 68 -24.87 -8.20 8.22
CA ARG A 68 -23.87 -7.97 7.16
C ARG A 68 -22.88 -6.84 7.51
N SER A 69 -23.35 -5.80 8.19
CA SER A 69 -22.51 -4.70 8.66
C SER A 69 -21.54 -5.13 9.75
N GLN A 70 -21.93 -6.04 10.65
CA GLN A 70 -21.01 -6.62 11.64
C GLN A 70 -19.95 -7.52 11.00
N ILE A 71 -20.33 -8.33 10.00
CA ILE A 71 -19.36 -9.13 9.25
C ILE A 71 -18.33 -8.22 8.59
N GLN A 72 -18.79 -7.18 7.90
CA GLN A 72 -17.92 -6.20 7.24
C GLN A 72 -16.97 -5.54 8.24
N ALA A 73 -17.50 -5.02 9.36
CA ALA A 73 -16.69 -4.39 10.39
C ALA A 73 -15.66 -5.34 11.03
N VAL A 74 -15.99 -6.63 11.22
CA VAL A 74 -15.02 -7.63 11.72
C VAL A 74 -13.92 -7.89 10.70
N LEU A 75 -14.25 -7.97 9.41
CA LEU A 75 -13.27 -8.16 8.33
C LEU A 75 -12.34 -6.95 8.20
N ASP A 76 -12.90 -5.73 8.21
CA ASP A 76 -12.12 -4.49 8.10
C ASP A 76 -11.17 -4.34 9.29
N GLN A 77 -11.64 -4.61 10.50
CA GLN A 77 -10.78 -4.62 11.69
C GLN A 77 -9.71 -5.72 11.61
N PHE A 78 -10.04 -6.91 11.10
CA PHE A 78 -9.05 -7.97 10.94
C PHE A 78 -7.94 -7.58 9.94
N VAL A 79 -8.30 -6.90 8.85
CA VAL A 79 -7.33 -6.36 7.89
C VAL A 79 -6.49 -5.23 8.49
N GLU A 80 -7.08 -4.35 9.30
CA GLU A 80 -6.36 -3.30 10.06
C GLU A 80 -5.37 -3.95 11.05
N ASP A 81 -5.84 -4.91 11.86
CA ASP A 81 -5.05 -5.63 12.86
C ASP A 81 -3.91 -6.42 12.20
N LEU A 82 -4.16 -7.05 11.04
CA LEU A 82 -3.12 -7.67 10.21
C LEU A 82 -2.15 -6.61 9.69
N GLY A 83 -2.62 -5.47 9.23
CA GLY A 83 -1.81 -4.36 8.73
C GLY A 83 -0.76 -3.92 9.75
N ASP A 84 -1.18 -3.80 11.00
CA ASP A 84 -0.35 -3.38 12.13
C ASP A 84 0.62 -4.47 12.60
N GLN A 85 0.23 -5.75 12.54
CA GLN A 85 1.06 -6.87 13.00
C GLN A 85 2.02 -7.42 11.94
N THR A 86 1.66 -7.33 10.66
CA THR A 86 2.46 -7.87 9.54
C THR A 86 3.16 -6.81 8.73
N GLY A 87 2.96 -5.52 9.03
CA GLY A 87 3.52 -4.44 8.24
C GLY A 87 3.11 -4.58 6.77
N LEU A 88 1.82 -4.77 6.48
CA LEU A 88 1.34 -5.03 5.10
C LEU A 88 1.64 -3.89 4.11
N ALA A 89 2.03 -2.71 4.59
CA ALA A 89 2.66 -1.67 3.78
C ALA A 89 4.01 -2.10 3.15
N LEU A 90 4.67 -3.14 3.70
CA LEU A 90 5.95 -3.71 3.27
C LEU A 90 5.85 -5.22 2.91
N GLY A 91 4.81 -5.95 3.35
CA GLY A 91 4.71 -7.42 3.21
C GLY A 91 3.84 -7.95 2.04
N THR A 92 3.11 -7.10 1.33
CA THR A 92 2.18 -7.57 0.27
C THR A 92 2.93 -8.15 -0.94
N THR A 93 4.10 -7.58 -1.27
CA THR A 93 4.96 -8.06 -2.37
C THR A 93 5.52 -9.45 -2.11
N ASP A 94 5.94 -9.74 -0.87
CA ASP A 94 6.51 -11.05 -0.52
C ASP A 94 5.43 -12.14 -0.46
N TYR A 95 4.23 -11.80 0.04
CA TYR A 95 3.08 -12.71 -0.01
C TYR A 95 2.67 -13.03 -1.45
N ILE A 96 2.50 -12.01 -2.31
CA ILE A 96 2.18 -12.21 -3.72
C ILE A 96 3.29 -12.99 -4.42
N ARG A 97 4.57 -12.70 -4.12
CA ARG A 97 5.70 -13.47 -4.64
C ARG A 97 5.60 -14.94 -4.28
N ASN A 98 5.35 -15.26 -3.01
CA ASN A 98 5.23 -16.63 -2.54
C ASN A 98 4.03 -17.37 -3.13
N VAL A 99 2.91 -16.67 -3.34
CA VAL A 99 1.70 -17.24 -3.97
C VAL A 99 1.95 -17.51 -5.45
N LEU A 100 2.51 -16.54 -6.19
CA LEU A 100 2.80 -16.68 -7.62
C LEU A 100 3.88 -17.73 -7.88
N ASN A 101 4.93 -17.79 -7.05
CA ASN A 101 5.97 -18.82 -7.13
C ASN A 101 5.38 -20.23 -6.96
N ARG A 102 4.48 -20.43 -5.99
CA ARG A 102 3.81 -21.73 -5.77
C ARG A 102 2.85 -22.11 -6.90
N ALA A 103 2.17 -21.13 -7.51
CA ALA A 103 1.17 -21.39 -8.54
C ALA A 103 1.76 -21.57 -9.94
N LEU A 104 2.85 -20.88 -10.26
CA LEU A 104 3.34 -20.72 -11.64
C LEU A 104 4.80 -21.13 -11.85
N GLY A 105 5.56 -21.34 -10.77
CA GLY A 105 7.02 -21.55 -10.79
C GLY A 105 7.79 -20.22 -10.85
N GLU A 106 9.03 -20.22 -10.34
CA GLU A 106 9.86 -19.02 -10.15
C GLU A 106 10.01 -18.18 -11.43
N ASP A 107 10.32 -18.79 -12.57
CA ASP A 107 10.57 -18.06 -13.83
C ASP A 107 9.34 -17.29 -14.33
N LYS A 108 8.15 -17.87 -14.23
CA LYS A 108 6.90 -17.24 -14.69
C LYS A 108 6.38 -16.23 -13.68
N ALA A 109 6.57 -16.52 -12.40
CA ALA A 109 6.19 -15.64 -11.31
C ALA A 109 7.03 -14.36 -11.30
N ALA A 110 8.34 -14.44 -11.53
CA ALA A 110 9.23 -13.28 -11.61
C ALA A 110 8.77 -12.27 -12.66
N GLY A 111 8.50 -12.71 -13.89
CA GLY A 111 8.04 -11.82 -14.97
C GLY A 111 6.63 -11.25 -14.74
N LEU A 112 5.78 -11.93 -13.98
CA LEU A 112 4.46 -11.39 -13.58
C LEU A 112 4.57 -10.41 -12.41
N LEU A 113 5.41 -10.71 -11.42
CA LEU A 113 5.71 -9.82 -10.31
C LEU A 113 6.31 -8.51 -10.79
N ASP A 114 7.24 -8.55 -11.74
CA ASP A 114 7.81 -7.34 -12.34
C ASP A 114 6.71 -6.50 -13.00
N ARG A 115 5.76 -7.12 -13.71
CA ARG A 115 4.63 -6.38 -14.32
C ARG A 115 3.64 -5.84 -13.29
N ILE A 116 3.37 -6.58 -12.23
CA ILE A 116 2.41 -6.19 -11.16
C ILE A 116 2.99 -5.06 -10.30
N THR A 117 4.25 -5.19 -9.88
CA THR A 117 4.96 -4.17 -9.09
C THR A 117 5.23 -2.91 -9.92
N SER A 118 5.50 -3.05 -11.23
CA SER A 118 5.60 -1.91 -12.14
C SER A 118 4.27 -1.19 -12.35
N SER A 119 3.13 -1.90 -12.28
CA SER A 119 1.77 -1.32 -12.42
C SER A 119 1.27 -0.62 -11.15
N GLY A 120 1.73 -1.06 -9.97
CA GLY A 120 1.37 -0.47 -8.67
C GLY A 120 2.31 0.64 -8.17
N ASN A 121 3.45 0.86 -8.83
CA ASN A 121 4.42 1.85 -8.40
C ASN A 121 4.01 3.26 -8.84
N ARG A 122 3.40 3.99 -7.91
CA ARG A 122 3.76 5.40 -7.73
C ARG A 122 5.29 5.45 -7.64
N ARG A 123 5.90 5.90 -8.74
CA ARG A 123 7.33 6.04 -9.04
C ARG A 123 8.23 6.11 -7.80
N ASN A 124 8.74 4.96 -7.34
CA ASN A 124 9.85 4.95 -6.41
C ASN A 124 11.11 5.36 -7.18
N LEU A 125 11.66 6.54 -6.94
CA LEU A 125 12.86 7.04 -7.63
C LEU A 125 14.12 6.18 -7.38
N GLU A 126 14.06 5.24 -6.43
CA GLU A 126 15.16 4.32 -6.10
C GLU A 126 15.63 3.44 -7.26
N PHE A 127 14.77 3.12 -8.25
CA PHE A 127 15.22 2.31 -9.40
C PHE A 127 16.22 3.07 -10.29
N LEU A 128 16.20 4.41 -10.28
CA LEU A 128 17.09 5.24 -11.11
C LEU A 128 18.55 5.12 -10.68
N LYS A 129 18.83 4.77 -9.41
CA LYS A 129 20.20 4.54 -8.93
C LYS A 129 20.91 3.38 -9.64
N TRP A 130 20.14 2.45 -10.22
CA TRP A 130 20.66 1.26 -10.91
C TRP A 130 20.70 1.42 -12.43
N MET A 131 20.25 2.56 -12.96
CA MET A 131 20.20 2.83 -14.40
C MET A 131 21.44 3.59 -14.87
N ASP A 132 21.80 3.41 -16.14
CA ASP A 132 22.89 4.18 -16.72
C ASP A 132 22.50 5.67 -16.88
N PRO A 133 23.45 6.61 -16.67
CA PRO A 133 23.20 8.06 -16.76
C PRO A 133 22.53 8.53 -18.07
N ARG A 134 22.85 7.89 -19.20
CA ARG A 134 22.31 8.29 -20.51
C ARG A 134 20.83 7.94 -20.62
N SER A 135 20.44 6.75 -20.18
CA SER A 135 19.04 6.35 -20.13
C SER A 135 18.20 7.27 -19.24
N ILE A 136 18.73 7.68 -18.09
CA ILE A 136 18.05 8.61 -17.19
C ILE A 136 17.92 10.00 -17.85
N ALA A 137 18.98 10.49 -18.50
CA ALA A 137 18.96 11.76 -19.20
C ALA A 137 17.89 11.80 -20.31
N GLU A 138 17.75 10.73 -21.09
CA GLU A 138 16.73 10.62 -22.15
C GLU A 138 15.30 10.60 -21.59
N ILE A 139 15.09 10.01 -20.42
CA ILE A 139 13.78 9.98 -19.76
C ILE A 139 13.38 11.37 -19.29
N ILE A 140 14.31 12.11 -18.66
CA ILE A 140 13.97 13.37 -17.98
C ILE A 140 14.17 14.63 -18.83
N ARG A 141 14.73 14.52 -20.04
CA ARG A 141 15.09 15.68 -20.88
C ARG A 141 13.94 16.61 -21.26
N TYR A 142 12.70 16.12 -21.24
CA TYR A 142 11.48 16.89 -21.56
C TYR A 142 10.66 17.26 -20.31
N GLU A 143 11.15 16.90 -19.12
CA GLU A 143 10.47 17.18 -17.87
C GLU A 143 10.68 18.63 -17.43
N HIS A 144 9.79 19.11 -16.56
CA HIS A 144 9.91 20.44 -15.98
C HIS A 144 11.20 20.54 -15.12
N PRO A 145 11.92 21.70 -15.10
CA PRO A 145 13.16 21.87 -14.33
C PRO A 145 13.06 21.43 -12.86
N GLN A 146 11.89 21.57 -12.25
CA GLN A 146 11.62 21.10 -10.89
C GLN A 146 11.64 19.58 -10.75
N ILE A 147 11.08 18.85 -11.72
CA ILE A 147 11.06 17.38 -11.72
C ILE A 147 12.49 16.86 -11.93
N ILE A 148 13.25 17.48 -12.84
CA ILE A 148 14.67 17.17 -13.06
C ILE A 148 15.48 17.38 -11.78
N ALA A 149 15.26 18.49 -11.06
CA ALA A 149 15.93 18.77 -9.80
C ALA A 149 15.60 17.73 -8.71
N ILE A 150 14.33 17.31 -8.60
CA ILE A 150 13.91 16.26 -7.67
C ILE A 150 14.59 14.93 -8.03
N VAL A 151 14.59 14.53 -9.29
CA VAL A 151 15.26 13.30 -9.74
C VAL A 151 16.74 13.33 -9.38
N LEU A 152 17.46 14.39 -9.75
CA LEU A 152 18.89 14.52 -9.48
C LEU A 152 19.22 14.55 -7.99
N SER A 153 18.35 15.09 -7.14
CA SER A 153 18.54 15.10 -5.68
C SER A 153 18.45 13.71 -5.01
N HIS A 154 17.92 12.71 -5.72
CA HIS A 154 17.81 11.32 -5.23
C HIS A 154 18.90 10.39 -5.80
N LEU A 155 19.82 10.90 -6.62
CA LEU A 155 20.92 10.14 -7.22
C LEU A 155 22.24 10.40 -6.48
N GLU A 156 23.21 9.50 -6.68
CA GLU A 156 24.57 9.72 -6.21
C GLU A 156 25.23 10.89 -6.97
N SER A 157 26.10 11.63 -6.29
CA SER A 157 26.70 12.87 -6.81
C SER A 157 27.38 12.68 -8.19
N ASP A 158 28.09 11.56 -8.37
CA ASP A 158 28.82 11.26 -9.60
C ASP A 158 27.85 11.00 -10.78
N GLN A 159 26.80 10.21 -10.52
CA GLN A 159 25.76 9.90 -11.50
C GLN A 159 24.95 11.16 -11.89
N GLY A 160 24.58 11.97 -10.88
CA GLY A 160 23.86 13.22 -11.09
C GLY A 160 24.68 14.25 -11.88
N ALA A 161 25.98 14.33 -11.62
CA ALA A 161 26.89 15.21 -12.37
C ALA A 161 27.03 14.80 -13.84
N GLU A 162 27.06 13.49 -14.13
CA GLU A 162 27.09 12.97 -15.50
C GLU A 162 25.79 13.29 -16.26
N ILE A 163 24.64 13.10 -15.62
CA ILE A 163 23.32 13.43 -16.22
C ILE A 163 23.21 14.93 -16.47
N LEU A 164 23.60 15.77 -15.51
CA LEU A 164 23.53 17.22 -15.64
C LEU A 164 24.35 17.74 -16.84
N GLN A 165 25.47 17.09 -17.17
CA GLN A 165 26.29 17.42 -18.34
C GLN A 165 25.64 17.04 -19.68
N MET A 166 24.64 16.15 -19.67
CA MET A 166 23.88 15.75 -20.87
C MET A 166 22.67 16.66 -21.13
N LEU A 167 22.27 17.47 -20.14
CA LEU A 167 21.15 18.41 -20.27
C LEU A 167 21.54 19.72 -20.99
N PRO A 168 20.58 20.45 -21.57
CA PRO A 168 20.84 21.75 -22.21
C PRO A 168 21.52 22.75 -21.26
N GLU A 169 22.60 23.39 -21.73
CA GLU A 169 23.46 24.27 -20.91
C GLU A 169 22.70 25.43 -20.25
N ASN A 170 21.74 26.01 -20.97
CA ASN A 170 20.89 27.11 -20.50
C ASN A 170 19.97 26.75 -19.33
N MET A 171 19.77 25.46 -19.03
CA MET A 171 18.91 25.00 -17.95
C MET A 171 19.68 24.52 -16.72
N ARG A 172 20.98 24.20 -16.85
CA ARG A 172 21.78 23.58 -15.78
C ARG A 172 21.87 24.45 -14.52
N ALA A 173 22.04 25.76 -14.70
CA ALA A 173 22.13 26.70 -13.59
C ALA A 173 20.81 26.81 -12.80
N ASP A 174 19.67 26.84 -13.50
CA ASP A 174 18.34 26.84 -12.86
C ASP A 174 18.09 25.55 -12.08
N ILE A 175 18.44 24.41 -12.69
CA ILE A 175 18.32 23.09 -12.04
C ILE A 175 19.20 23.01 -10.78
N MET A 176 20.47 23.45 -10.84
CA MET A 176 21.35 23.46 -9.67
C MET A 176 20.83 24.38 -8.55
N LEU A 177 20.29 25.56 -8.90
CA LEU A 177 19.70 26.45 -7.92
C LEU A 177 18.50 25.81 -7.21
N ARG A 178 17.68 25.06 -7.94
CA ARG A 178 16.56 24.29 -7.37
C ARG A 178 17.03 23.14 -6.48
N ILE A 179 18.12 22.47 -6.81
CA ILE A 179 18.76 21.44 -5.95
C ILE A 179 19.30 22.08 -4.67
N ALA A 180 19.92 23.26 -4.77
CA ALA A 180 20.42 23.98 -3.60
C ALA A 180 19.30 24.53 -2.69
N HIS A 181 18.15 24.90 -3.27
CA HIS A 181 16.95 25.36 -2.57
C HIS A 181 15.92 24.25 -2.32
N LEU A 182 16.27 22.98 -2.57
CA LEU A 182 15.48 21.83 -2.12
C LEU A 182 15.68 21.72 -0.60
N ASP A 183 15.13 22.70 0.13
CA ASP A 183 14.87 22.57 1.55
C ASP A 183 13.92 21.39 1.70
N GLY A 184 14.35 20.41 2.49
CA GLY A 184 13.74 19.07 2.60
C GLY A 184 12.24 19.11 2.34
N VAL A 185 11.82 18.46 1.24
CA VAL A 185 10.43 18.42 0.80
C VAL A 185 9.57 18.05 2.00
N SER A 186 8.72 18.97 2.47
CA SER A 186 7.72 18.65 3.48
C SER A 186 6.91 17.46 2.94
N PRO A 187 6.78 16.36 3.69
CA PRO A 187 6.00 15.18 3.27
C PRO A 187 4.57 15.52 2.80
N GLN A 188 4.05 16.68 3.19
CA GLN A 188 2.73 17.17 2.80
C GLN A 188 2.66 17.64 1.34
N ALA A 189 3.75 18.13 0.75
CA ALA A 189 3.76 18.58 -0.64
C ALA A 189 3.78 17.41 -1.66
N LEU A 190 4.21 16.23 -1.22
CA LEU A 190 4.16 14.98 -1.99
C LEU A 190 2.74 14.39 -2.06
N GLN A 191 1.83 14.76 -1.16
CA GLN A 191 0.44 14.28 -1.15
C GLN A 191 -0.48 15.02 -2.14
N GLU A 192 -0.10 16.19 -2.66
CA GLU A 192 -0.95 16.94 -3.60
C GLU A 192 -0.70 16.60 -5.08
N LEU A 193 0.23 15.69 -5.36
CA LEU A 193 0.48 15.13 -6.70
C LEU A 193 0.00 13.67 -6.84
N ASP A 194 -0.78 13.18 -5.87
CA ASP A 194 -1.38 11.84 -5.83
C ASP A 194 -2.60 11.66 -6.76
#